data_AF-A0A2W4I3A9-F1
#
_entry.id   AF-A0A2W4I3A9-F1
#
_cell.length_a   1.000
_cell.length_b   1.000
_cell.length_c   1.000
_cell.angle_alpha   90.00
_cell.angle_beta   90.00
_cell.angle_gamma   90.00
#
_symmetry.space_group_name_H-M   'P 1'
#
loop_
_entity.id
_entity.type
_entity.pdbx_description
1 polymer ?
#
loop_
_entity_poly.entity_id
_entity_poly.type
_entity_poly.pdbx_seq_one_letter_code
_entity_poly.pdbx_strand_id
1 'polypeptide(L)'
;MTDTSESDLRNMILGNVKDRNASEETRQWLSVLDSSALQADQTLHLQAAPEAENLTTSAYVDLLFDYLSRYVAEFNKNPIHESLKVHCERPKGEYEFKDFSRFSHNVKYFQGHVSTREWAIVVQAYMGKILVFVVPTDILIGFRPGDPNRKPYMQIIETTEAGHTSRSLLGRGLSSANIGQLAKRIFGQVIKVARKEASDTEEFSIATHVEEQIDPDRSYDADESKWLLSEADFLEMRRGGAAAQVPVAQKGSGKPTIPEQFRQNSHQVANLCMQVVGDVDKELAFLEQVGIAAMKGDNMKEINWAMKRSNVLKSLKEKILDFASDWDNCLNGER
;
A
#
# COMPACT_ATOMS: atom_id res chain seq x y z
N MET A 1 20.62 -55.17 -18.17
CA MET A 1 19.43 -54.33 -18.43
C MET A 1 18.98 -53.73 -17.11
N THR A 2 19.47 -52.53 -16.76
CA THR A 2 18.94 -51.57 -15.74
C THR A 2 19.96 -50.44 -15.54
N ASP A 3 20.30 -49.70 -16.61
CA ASP A 3 21.10 -48.45 -16.50
C ASP A 3 20.31 -47.22 -16.99
N THR A 4 19.04 -47.40 -17.35
CA THR A 4 18.18 -46.32 -17.88
C THR A 4 17.63 -45.39 -16.80
N SER A 5 17.58 -45.80 -15.53
CA SER A 5 17.00 -45.00 -14.45
C SER A 5 17.90 -43.86 -13.96
N GLU A 6 19.22 -44.01 -14.04
CA GLU A 6 20.16 -42.97 -13.59
C GLU A 6 20.28 -41.84 -14.62
N SER A 7 20.19 -42.19 -15.91
CA SER A 7 20.04 -41.23 -17.02
C SER A 7 18.78 -40.39 -16.87
N ASP A 8 17.65 -41.01 -16.54
CA ASP A 8 16.38 -40.32 -16.39
C ASP A 8 16.33 -39.46 -15.12
N LEU A 9 16.98 -39.88 -14.02
CA LEU A 9 17.20 -39.05 -12.83
C LEU A 9 18.12 -37.86 -13.13
N ARG A 10 19.18 -38.04 -13.93
CA ARG A 10 20.02 -36.94 -14.39
C ARG A 10 19.25 -35.96 -15.26
N ASN A 11 18.40 -36.45 -16.16
CA ASN A 11 17.56 -35.59 -16.99
C ASN A 11 16.47 -34.89 -16.17
N MET A 12 16.01 -35.49 -15.07
CA MET A 12 15.08 -34.87 -14.12
C MET A 12 15.78 -33.81 -13.22
N ILE A 13 17.03 -34.04 -12.81
CA ILE A 13 17.87 -33.04 -12.13
C ILE A 13 18.24 -31.90 -13.10
N LEU A 14 18.43 -32.21 -14.38
CA LEU A 14 18.56 -31.20 -15.44
C LEU A 14 17.21 -30.56 -15.81
N GLY A 15 16.08 -31.09 -15.37
CA GLY A 15 14.79 -30.37 -15.37
C GLY A 15 14.79 -29.17 -14.42
N ASN A 16 15.69 -29.14 -13.41
CA ASN A 16 15.94 -27.98 -12.56
C ASN A 16 16.81 -26.89 -13.25
N VAL A 17 17.10 -27.03 -14.55
CA VAL A 17 17.74 -26.02 -15.41
C VAL A 17 16.86 -24.76 -15.60
N LYS A 18 15.64 -24.70 -15.06
CA LYS A 18 14.90 -23.43 -14.92
C LYS A 18 15.67 -22.36 -14.12
N ASP A 19 16.64 -22.74 -13.29
CA ASP A 19 17.53 -21.79 -12.60
C ASP A 19 18.73 -21.30 -13.42
N ARG A 20 19.06 -21.97 -14.53
CA ARG A 20 20.20 -21.62 -15.37
C ARG A 20 19.87 -20.51 -16.37
N ASN A 21 18.64 -20.45 -16.86
CA ASN A 21 18.17 -19.35 -17.71
C ASN A 21 17.97 -18.07 -16.90
N ALA A 22 17.52 -18.17 -15.64
CA ALA A 22 17.38 -17.02 -14.75
C ALA A 22 18.72 -16.37 -14.40
N SER A 23 19.82 -17.13 -14.31
CA SER A 23 21.16 -16.55 -14.08
C SER A 23 21.74 -15.90 -15.33
N GLU A 24 21.48 -16.43 -16.51
CA GLU A 24 21.92 -15.82 -17.78
C GLU A 24 21.15 -14.53 -18.07
N GLU A 25 19.83 -14.52 -17.93
CA GLU A 25 19.01 -13.30 -18.04
C GLU A 25 19.41 -12.26 -17.00
N THR A 26 19.72 -12.68 -15.77
CA THR A 26 20.20 -11.78 -14.72
C THR A 26 21.56 -11.20 -15.09
N ARG A 27 22.48 -12.00 -15.64
CA ARG A 27 23.80 -11.53 -16.09
C ARG A 27 23.70 -10.58 -17.28
N GLN A 28 22.85 -10.88 -18.26
CA GLN A 28 22.58 -10.00 -19.39
C GLN A 28 21.94 -8.69 -18.93
N TRP A 29 21.02 -8.76 -17.96
CA TRP A 29 20.44 -7.56 -17.36
C TRP A 29 21.46 -6.74 -16.57
N LEU A 30 22.33 -7.39 -15.79
CA LEU A 30 23.42 -6.72 -15.08
C LEU A 30 24.40 -6.06 -16.07
N SER A 31 24.71 -6.69 -17.20
CA SER A 31 25.56 -6.05 -18.22
C SER A 31 24.88 -4.86 -18.90
N VAL A 32 23.55 -4.85 -19.01
CA VAL A 32 22.78 -3.67 -19.45
C VAL A 32 22.82 -2.55 -18.40
N LEU A 33 22.81 -2.89 -17.10
CA LEU A 33 23.07 -1.90 -16.05
C LEU A 33 24.49 -1.31 -16.14
N ASP A 34 25.46 -2.03 -16.71
CA ASP A 34 26.86 -1.58 -16.82
C ASP A 34 27.11 -0.63 -17.99
N SER A 35 26.34 -0.76 -19.06
CA SER A 35 26.27 0.27 -20.08
C SER A 35 25.43 1.43 -19.55
N SER A 36 25.97 2.66 -19.47
CA SER A 36 25.23 3.90 -19.14
C SER A 36 24.03 4.21 -20.06
N ALA A 37 23.65 3.29 -20.95
CA ALA A 37 22.41 3.26 -21.72
C ALA A 37 21.23 2.74 -20.88
N LEU A 38 21.07 3.26 -19.67
CA LEU A 38 19.92 2.98 -18.82
C LEU A 38 18.70 3.68 -19.41
N GLN A 39 18.04 3.02 -20.37
CA GLN A 39 16.67 3.40 -20.69
C GLN A 39 15.84 3.28 -19.42
N ALA A 40 15.28 4.41 -19.00
CA ALA A 40 14.52 4.58 -17.78
C ALA A 40 13.25 3.72 -17.72
N ASP A 41 12.90 3.01 -18.78
CA ASP A 41 11.61 2.33 -18.92
C ASP A 41 11.77 0.83 -19.16
N GLN A 42 12.35 0.09 -18.22
CA GLN A 42 11.95 -1.32 -18.08
C GLN A 42 10.50 -1.32 -17.57
N THR A 43 9.57 -1.28 -18.52
CA THR A 43 8.13 -1.43 -18.31
C THR A 43 7.89 -2.65 -17.44
N LEU A 44 7.41 -2.41 -16.22
CA LEU A 44 6.92 -3.48 -15.36
C LEU A 44 5.66 -4.02 -16.01
N HIS A 45 5.75 -5.21 -16.61
CA HIS A 45 4.58 -5.90 -17.11
C HIS A 45 3.94 -6.63 -15.94
N LEU A 46 3.09 -5.90 -15.20
CA LEU A 46 2.34 -6.48 -14.11
C LEU A 46 1.32 -7.46 -14.69
N GLN A 47 1.55 -8.75 -14.45
CA GLN A 47 0.50 -9.74 -14.67
C GLN A 47 -0.59 -9.51 -13.62
N ALA A 48 -1.84 -9.42 -14.07
CA ALA A 48 -2.99 -9.39 -13.20
C ALA A 48 -2.95 -10.63 -12.30
N ALA A 49 -3.06 -10.41 -10.99
CA ALA A 49 -3.05 -11.50 -10.05
C ALA A 49 -4.24 -12.43 -10.33
N PRO A 50 -4.02 -13.75 -10.53
CA PRO A 50 -5.11 -14.71 -10.35
C PRO A 50 -5.60 -14.61 -8.89
N GLU A 51 -6.87 -14.92 -8.67
CA GLU A 51 -7.54 -14.82 -7.38
C GLU A 51 -6.66 -15.31 -6.21
N ALA A 52 -6.61 -14.51 -5.16
CA ALA A 52 -6.17 -14.89 -3.82
C ALA A 52 -4.82 -15.64 -3.70
N GLU A 53 -3.73 -14.92 -3.43
CA GLU A 53 -2.46 -15.58 -3.08
C GLU A 53 -2.41 -15.92 -1.58
N ASN A 54 -2.17 -17.20 -1.27
CA ASN A 54 -2.01 -17.70 0.10
C ASN A 54 -0.64 -17.36 0.73
N LEU A 55 0.11 -16.43 0.14
CA LEU A 55 1.44 -16.08 0.63
C LEU A 55 1.33 -15.05 1.76
N THR A 56 1.84 -15.38 2.94
CA THR A 56 1.91 -14.44 4.07
C THR A 56 2.83 -13.26 3.73
N THR A 57 2.64 -12.12 4.40
CA THR A 57 3.50 -10.93 4.23
C THR A 57 4.97 -11.27 4.48
N SER A 58 5.26 -12.07 5.51
CA SER A 58 6.63 -12.51 5.82
C SER A 58 7.22 -13.33 4.67
N ALA A 59 6.48 -14.29 4.14
CA ALA A 59 6.93 -15.13 3.03
C ALA A 59 7.11 -14.33 1.73
N TYR A 60 6.27 -13.32 1.50
CA TYR A 60 6.40 -12.40 0.36
C TYR A 60 7.70 -11.59 0.46
N VAL A 61 7.98 -11.01 1.63
CA VAL A 61 9.22 -10.26 1.86
C VAL A 61 10.43 -11.18 1.79
N ASP A 62 10.38 -12.37 2.38
CA ASP A 62 11.48 -13.34 2.30
C ASP A 62 11.82 -13.71 0.86
N LEU A 63 10.80 -13.98 0.03
CA LEU A 63 10.96 -14.26 -1.39
C LEU A 63 11.56 -13.06 -2.15
N LEU A 64 11.15 -11.84 -1.83
CA LEU A 64 11.76 -10.63 -2.38
C LEU A 64 13.27 -10.57 -2.04
N PHE A 65 13.64 -10.87 -0.79
CA PHE A 65 15.04 -10.89 -0.35
C PHE A 65 15.85 -12.05 -0.92
N ASP A 66 15.23 -13.18 -1.29
CA ASP A 66 15.90 -14.25 -2.03
C ASP A 66 16.36 -13.75 -3.41
N TYR A 67 15.49 -13.05 -4.15
CA TYR A 67 15.87 -12.44 -5.43
C TYR A 67 16.95 -11.37 -5.26
N LEU A 68 16.80 -10.46 -4.28
CA LEU A 68 17.79 -9.41 -4.01
C LEU A 68 19.16 -10.00 -3.64
N SER A 69 19.19 -11.03 -2.78
CA SER A 69 20.44 -11.69 -2.39
C SER A 69 21.13 -12.34 -3.58
N ARG A 70 20.36 -12.95 -4.50
CA ARG A 70 20.88 -13.50 -5.76
C ARG A 70 21.47 -12.42 -6.65
N TYR A 71 20.81 -11.27 -6.80
CA TYR A 71 21.32 -10.14 -7.59
C TYR A 71 22.59 -9.54 -7.00
N VAL A 72 22.64 -9.38 -5.68
CA VAL A 72 23.83 -8.90 -4.96
C VAL A 72 25.01 -9.85 -5.15
N ALA A 73 24.78 -11.16 -5.04
CA ALA A 73 25.81 -12.17 -5.23
C ALA A 73 26.35 -12.20 -6.66
N GLU A 74 25.51 -12.04 -7.69
CA GLU A 74 25.98 -11.96 -9.08
C GLU A 74 26.66 -10.62 -9.37
N PHE A 75 26.14 -9.50 -8.88
CA PHE A 75 26.74 -8.17 -9.09
C PHE A 75 28.14 -8.06 -8.48
N ASN A 76 28.34 -8.57 -7.26
CA ASN A 76 29.62 -8.52 -6.57
C ASN A 76 30.70 -9.44 -7.19
N LYS A 77 30.34 -10.36 -8.10
CA LYS A 77 31.33 -11.19 -8.82
C LYS A 77 32.05 -10.38 -9.90
N ASN A 78 31.47 -9.27 -10.37
CA ASN A 78 32.06 -8.46 -11.44
C ASN A 78 33.14 -7.52 -10.86
N PRO A 79 34.40 -7.61 -11.33
CA PRO A 79 35.50 -6.78 -10.84
C PRO A 79 35.35 -5.29 -11.18
N ILE A 80 34.50 -4.95 -12.16
CA ILE A 80 34.18 -3.57 -12.56
C ILE A 80 33.50 -2.80 -11.42
N HIS A 81 32.85 -3.50 -10.48
CA HIS A 81 32.12 -2.88 -9.36
C HIS A 81 32.86 -2.94 -8.03
N GLU A 82 34.19 -3.08 -8.03
CA GLU A 82 34.95 -3.14 -6.78
C GLU A 82 34.77 -1.87 -5.91
N SER A 83 34.50 -0.73 -6.55
CA SER A 83 34.14 0.53 -5.88
C SER A 83 32.70 0.61 -5.37
N LEU A 84 31.80 -0.25 -5.87
CA LEU A 84 30.37 -0.26 -5.56
C LEU A 84 29.93 -1.64 -5.03
N LYS A 85 30.60 -2.15 -4.00
CA LYS A 85 30.15 -3.39 -3.35
C LYS A 85 28.77 -3.20 -2.74
N VAL A 86 27.88 -4.15 -3.01
CA VAL A 86 26.52 -4.17 -2.47
C VAL A 86 26.43 -5.22 -1.37
N HIS A 87 25.76 -4.90 -0.29
CA HIS A 87 25.45 -5.78 0.82
C HIS A 87 23.94 -6.01 0.90
N CYS A 88 23.54 -7.19 1.35
CA CYS A 88 22.13 -7.55 1.56
C CYS A 88 21.99 -8.08 2.97
N GLU A 89 21.21 -7.38 3.79
CA GLU A 89 20.79 -7.86 5.10
C GLU A 89 19.33 -8.28 5.03
N ARG A 90 19.10 -9.59 5.23
CA ARG A 90 17.75 -10.14 5.26
C ARG A 90 16.94 -9.55 6.41
N PRO A 91 15.60 -9.52 6.30
CA PRO A 91 14.75 -9.05 7.37
C PRO A 91 15.02 -9.83 8.66
N LYS A 92 15.37 -9.12 9.73
CA LYS A 92 15.43 -9.71 11.07
C LYS A 92 14.02 -9.73 11.66
N GLY A 93 13.70 -10.82 12.35
CA GLY A 93 12.36 -11.12 12.85
C GLY A 93 11.79 -10.09 13.84
N GLU A 94 10.47 -10.14 13.95
CA GLU A 94 9.53 -9.33 14.73
C GLU A 94 10.16 -8.40 15.77
N TYR A 95 10.32 -7.15 15.40
CA TYR A 95 10.44 -6.08 16.37
C TYR A 95 9.02 -5.67 16.78
N GLU A 96 8.74 -5.70 18.08
CA GLU A 96 7.52 -5.15 18.64
C GLU A 96 7.78 -3.69 19.03
N PHE A 97 7.16 -2.76 18.30
CA PHE A 97 7.09 -1.38 18.72
C PHE A 97 5.69 -1.09 19.27
N LYS A 98 5.64 -0.36 20.39
CA LYS A 98 4.39 0.24 20.87
C LYS A 98 4.11 1.46 20.02
N ASP A 99 3.23 1.33 19.04
CA ASP A 99 2.73 2.51 18.35
C ASP A 99 1.91 3.34 19.35
N PHE A 100 2.50 4.46 19.82
CA PHE A 100 1.86 5.37 20.75
C PHE A 100 0.75 6.21 20.09
N SER A 101 0.63 6.17 18.76
CA SER A 101 -0.31 7.02 18.02
C SER A 101 -1.68 6.40 17.80
N ARG A 102 -1.82 5.06 17.86
CA ARG A 102 -3.04 4.37 17.41
C ARG A 102 -3.48 3.18 18.28
N PHE A 103 -3.56 3.39 19.60
CA PHE A 103 -3.91 2.36 20.59
C PHE A 103 -2.77 1.34 20.77
N SER A 104 -2.38 1.12 22.02
CA SER A 104 -1.25 0.32 22.49
C SER A 104 -1.28 -1.16 22.08
N HIS A 105 -1.19 -1.45 20.79
CA HIS A 105 -1.02 -2.79 20.23
C HIS A 105 0.43 -2.95 19.81
N ASN A 106 1.00 -4.11 20.12
CA ASN A 106 2.32 -4.48 19.64
C ASN A 106 2.19 -4.71 18.13
N VAL A 107 2.73 -3.79 17.34
CA VAL A 107 2.77 -3.94 15.88
C VAL A 107 4.05 -4.68 15.53
N LYS A 108 3.90 -5.84 14.91
CA LYS A 108 5.00 -6.60 14.35
C LYS A 108 5.43 -5.95 13.04
N TYR A 109 6.71 -5.64 12.91
CA TYR A 109 7.30 -5.20 11.64
C TYR A 109 8.49 -6.07 11.25
N PHE A 110 8.65 -6.21 9.93
CA PHE A 110 9.82 -6.84 9.31
C PHE A 110 10.64 -5.76 8.62
N GLN A 111 11.95 -5.74 8.83
CA GLN A 111 12.85 -4.79 8.19
C GLN A 111 14.12 -5.48 7.73
N GLY A 112 14.37 -5.43 6.42
CA GLY A 112 15.64 -5.79 5.80
C GLY A 112 16.15 -4.64 4.93
N HIS A 113 17.39 -4.73 4.46
CA HIS A 113 17.94 -3.70 3.59
C HIS A 113 18.98 -4.23 2.60
N VAL A 114 19.15 -3.52 1.49
CA VAL A 114 20.23 -3.70 0.52
C VAL A 114 21.02 -2.41 0.46
N SER A 115 22.30 -2.44 0.77
CA SER A 115 23.13 -1.24 0.93
C SER A 115 24.38 -1.26 0.06
N THR A 116 24.72 -0.10 -0.47
CA THR A 116 26.03 0.25 -0.99
C THR A 116 26.79 1.03 0.08
N ARG A 117 27.99 1.52 -0.25
CA ARG A 117 28.77 2.37 0.66
C ARG A 117 28.02 3.65 1.07
N GLU A 118 27.28 4.26 0.13
CA GLU A 118 26.66 5.59 0.33
C GLU A 118 25.14 5.53 0.49
N TRP A 119 24.48 4.58 -0.17
CA TRP A 119 23.03 4.49 -0.25
C TRP A 119 22.51 3.10 0.08
N ALA A 120 21.32 3.03 0.62
CA ALA A 120 20.64 1.81 0.94
C ALA A 120 19.15 1.86 0.59
N ILE A 121 18.63 0.71 0.24
CA ILE A 121 17.20 0.47 0.15
C ILE A 121 16.75 -0.30 1.38
N VAL A 122 15.77 0.25 2.09
CA VAL A 122 15.15 -0.40 3.24
C VAL A 122 13.77 -0.89 2.84
N VAL A 123 13.48 -2.16 3.08
CA VAL A 123 12.15 -2.75 2.89
C VAL A 123 11.55 -2.99 4.27
N GLN A 124 10.42 -2.36 4.53
CA GLN A 124 9.65 -2.51 5.77
C GLN A 124 8.28 -3.07 5.48
N ALA A 125 7.87 -4.11 6.20
CA ALA A 125 6.49 -4.59 6.17
C ALA A 125 5.83 -4.38 7.54
N TYR A 126 4.68 -3.72 7.55
CA TYR A 126 3.87 -3.49 8.75
C TYR A 126 2.38 -3.33 8.39
N MET A 127 1.49 -3.86 9.23
CA MET A 127 0.03 -3.66 9.17
C MET A 127 -0.59 -3.73 7.76
N GLY A 128 -0.27 -4.78 6.99
CA GLY A 128 -0.81 -4.96 5.64
C GLY A 128 -0.23 -4.00 4.60
N LYS A 129 0.98 -3.46 4.83
CA LYS A 129 1.70 -2.61 3.88
C LYS A 129 3.15 -3.04 3.81
N ILE A 130 3.73 -2.98 2.62
CA ILE A 130 5.16 -3.11 2.40
C ILE A 130 5.64 -1.79 1.81
N LEU A 131 6.52 -1.11 2.55
CA LEU A 131 7.14 0.14 2.15
C LEU A 131 8.60 -0.09 1.77
N VAL A 132 9.02 0.55 0.69
CA VAL A 132 10.41 0.56 0.24
C VAL A 132 10.90 1.99 0.29
N PHE A 133 12.04 2.21 0.94
CA PHE A 133 12.67 3.52 1.09
C PHE A 133 14.05 3.51 0.47
N VAL A 134 14.44 4.61 -0.17
CA VAL A 134 15.82 4.88 -0.56
C VAL A 134 16.39 5.87 0.45
N VAL A 135 17.49 5.52 1.08
CA VAL A 135 18.08 6.28 2.18
C VAL A 135 19.60 6.27 2.11
N PRO A 136 20.28 7.34 2.55
CA PRO A 136 21.71 7.28 2.80
C PRO A 136 22.08 6.20 3.83
N THR A 137 23.27 5.59 3.70
CA THR A 137 23.71 4.48 4.57
C THR A 137 23.99 4.93 6.01
N ASP A 138 24.36 6.20 6.22
CA ASP A 138 24.65 6.81 7.53
C ASP A 138 23.42 6.84 8.46
N ILE A 139 22.21 6.90 7.91
CA ILE A 139 20.97 6.95 8.68
C ILE A 139 20.33 5.59 8.92
N LEU A 140 20.88 4.49 8.38
CA LEU A 140 20.33 3.14 8.55
C LEU A 140 20.21 2.73 10.03
N ILE A 141 21.21 3.09 10.85
CA ILE A 141 21.26 2.73 12.27
C ILE A 141 20.13 3.42 13.07
N GLY A 142 19.68 4.59 12.61
CA GLY A 142 18.60 5.37 13.24
C GLY A 142 17.25 5.25 12.53
N PHE A 143 17.14 4.43 11.48
CA PHE A 143 15.95 4.38 10.65
C PHE A 143 14.79 3.71 11.41
N ARG A 144 13.77 4.49 11.77
CA ARG A 144 12.61 4.02 12.52
C ARG A 144 11.46 3.64 11.58
N PRO A 145 10.77 2.52 11.81
CA PRO A 145 9.53 2.20 11.10
C PRO A 145 8.47 3.28 11.32
N GLY A 146 7.76 3.62 10.24
CA GLY A 146 6.65 4.57 10.31
C GLY A 146 7.06 6.04 10.53
N ASP A 147 8.32 6.41 10.27
CA ASP A 147 8.74 7.81 10.31
C ASP A 147 7.91 8.64 9.30
N PRO A 148 7.03 9.55 9.76
CA PRO A 148 6.14 10.31 8.87
C PRO A 148 6.89 11.31 8.00
N ASN A 149 8.14 11.64 8.35
CA ASN A 149 8.95 12.60 7.60
C ASN A 149 9.56 12.00 6.33
N ARG A 150 9.39 10.70 6.10
CA ARG A 150 9.98 9.99 4.97
C ARG A 150 8.92 9.44 4.06
N LYS A 151 8.93 9.92 2.82
CA LYS A 151 8.08 9.38 1.77
C LYS A 151 8.67 8.07 1.27
N PRO A 152 7.90 6.97 1.21
CA PRO A 152 8.37 5.73 0.61
C PRO A 152 8.59 5.92 -0.90
N TYR A 153 9.67 5.35 -1.42
CA TYR A 153 9.91 5.25 -2.86
C TYR A 153 8.81 4.42 -3.53
N MET A 154 8.38 3.33 -2.87
CA MET A 154 7.35 2.43 -3.35
C MET A 154 6.52 1.91 -2.18
N GLN A 155 5.22 1.74 -2.39
CA GLN A 155 4.28 1.20 -1.41
C GLN A 155 3.42 0.11 -2.04
N ILE A 156 3.46 -1.07 -1.45
CA ILE A 156 2.55 -2.19 -1.73
C ILE A 156 1.51 -2.23 -0.62
N ILE A 157 0.24 -2.27 -1.01
CA ILE A 157 -0.89 -2.37 -0.09
C ILE A 157 -1.39 -3.81 -0.15
N GLU A 158 -1.46 -4.45 1.01
CA GLU A 158 -2.09 -5.75 1.18
C GLU A 158 -3.54 -5.53 1.62
N THR A 159 -4.47 -6.22 0.98
CA THR A 159 -5.89 -6.20 1.31
C THR A 159 -6.33 -7.63 1.54
N THR A 160 -6.71 -7.93 2.79
CA THR A 160 -7.16 -9.26 3.18
C THR A 160 -8.68 -9.29 3.21
N GLU A 161 -9.29 -10.00 2.26
CA GLU A 161 -10.73 -10.20 2.17
C GLU A 161 -11.05 -11.69 2.25
N ALA A 162 -11.99 -12.09 3.11
CA ALA A 162 -12.44 -13.48 3.27
C ALA A 162 -11.31 -14.51 3.50
N GLY A 163 -10.20 -14.11 4.15
CA GLY A 163 -9.03 -14.97 4.40
C GLY A 163 -8.02 -15.05 3.25
N HIS A 164 -8.27 -14.33 2.15
CA HIS A 164 -7.38 -14.22 1.01
C HIS A 164 -6.65 -12.88 1.02
N THR A 165 -5.34 -12.91 0.81
CA THR A 165 -4.53 -11.67 0.77
C THR A 165 -4.26 -11.29 -0.67
N SER A 166 -4.89 -10.22 -1.12
CA SER A 166 -4.55 -9.56 -2.37
C SER A 166 -3.50 -8.48 -2.12
N ARG A 167 -2.63 -8.25 -3.10
CA ARG A 167 -1.60 -7.19 -3.02
C ARG A 167 -1.77 -6.25 -4.19
N SER A 168 -1.62 -4.96 -3.96
CA SER A 168 -1.68 -3.94 -4.99
C SER A 168 -0.52 -2.96 -4.89
N LEU A 169 -0.02 -2.55 -6.04
CA LEU A 169 0.98 -1.50 -6.20
C LEU A 169 0.40 -0.45 -7.13
N LEU A 170 0.26 0.79 -6.65
CA LEU A 170 -0.39 1.89 -7.37
C LEU A 170 -1.79 1.51 -7.89
N GLY A 171 -2.55 0.74 -7.10
CA GLY A 171 -3.91 0.28 -7.46
C GLY A 171 -3.95 -0.88 -8.46
N ARG A 172 -2.80 -1.39 -8.94
CA ARG A 172 -2.74 -2.57 -9.80
C ARG A 172 -2.43 -3.82 -8.99
N GLY A 173 -3.16 -4.90 -9.25
CA GLY A 173 -2.93 -6.20 -8.63
C GLY A 173 -1.51 -6.71 -8.86
N LEU A 174 -0.87 -7.18 -7.80
CA LEU A 174 0.45 -7.79 -7.82
C LEU A 174 0.33 -9.28 -7.56
N SER A 175 0.75 -10.09 -8.54
CA SER A 175 1.05 -11.50 -8.31
C SER A 175 2.47 -11.69 -7.78
N SER A 176 2.69 -12.76 -7.03
CA SER A 176 3.96 -13.39 -6.70
C SER A 176 4.88 -13.59 -7.91
N ALA A 177 4.34 -13.83 -9.11
CA ALA A 177 5.12 -13.90 -10.34
C ALA A 177 5.87 -12.59 -10.65
N ASN A 178 5.34 -11.44 -10.19
CA ASN A 178 5.93 -10.12 -10.42
C ASN A 178 7.07 -9.79 -9.42
N ILE A 179 7.27 -10.57 -8.36
CA ILE A 179 8.26 -10.29 -7.29
C ILE A 179 9.67 -10.20 -7.86
N GLY A 180 10.05 -11.09 -8.78
CA GLY A 180 11.38 -11.08 -9.40
C GLY A 180 11.65 -9.79 -10.18
N GLN A 181 10.66 -9.31 -10.95
CA GLN A 181 10.77 -8.05 -11.69
C GLN A 181 10.84 -6.85 -10.74
N LEU A 182 10.05 -6.90 -9.65
CA LEU A 182 10.07 -5.88 -8.62
C LEU A 182 11.44 -5.81 -7.94
N ALA A 183 12.02 -6.95 -7.58
CA ALA A 183 13.36 -7.05 -7.00
C ALA A 183 14.43 -6.49 -7.96
N LYS A 184 14.36 -6.79 -9.26
CA LYS A 184 15.27 -6.21 -10.26
C LYS A 184 15.17 -4.69 -10.27
N ARG A 185 13.95 -4.15 -10.24
CA ARG A 185 13.74 -2.70 -10.29
C ARG A 185 14.20 -1.99 -9.02
N ILE A 186 13.93 -2.59 -7.86
CA ILE A 186 14.42 -2.11 -6.56
C ILE A 186 15.96 -2.11 -6.57
N PHE A 187 16.59 -3.23 -6.96
CA PHE A 187 18.04 -3.32 -7.04
C PHE A 187 18.64 -2.33 -8.04
N GLY A 188 18.06 -2.21 -9.24
CA GLY A 188 18.49 -1.23 -10.23
C GLY A 188 18.46 0.20 -9.69
N GLN A 189 17.43 0.56 -8.92
CA GLN A 189 17.33 1.90 -8.33
C GLN A 189 18.46 2.20 -7.34
N VAL A 190 18.83 1.26 -6.46
CA VAL A 190 19.94 1.53 -5.51
C VAL A 190 21.27 1.76 -6.24
N ILE A 191 21.50 1.03 -7.33
CA ILE A 191 22.70 1.19 -8.15
C ILE A 191 22.69 2.54 -8.87
N LYS A 192 21.56 2.93 -9.47
CA LYS A 192 21.41 4.24 -10.15
C LYS A 192 21.64 5.40 -9.20
N VAL A 193 21.03 5.35 -8.02
CA VAL A 193 21.18 6.41 -7.00
C VAL A 193 22.64 6.47 -6.53
N ALA A 194 23.27 5.32 -6.30
CA ALA A 194 24.68 5.28 -5.90
C ALA A 194 25.64 5.75 -7.01
N ARG A 195 25.27 5.61 -8.28
CA ARG A 195 25.99 6.18 -9.44
C ARG A 195 25.64 7.65 -9.72
N LYS A 196 24.71 8.25 -8.97
CA LYS A 196 24.18 9.61 -9.18
C LYS A 196 23.45 9.77 -10.53
N GLU A 197 22.93 8.68 -11.07
CA GLU A 197 22.14 8.65 -12.31
C GLU A 197 20.64 8.87 -12.03
N ALA A 198 20.20 8.67 -10.77
CA ALA A 198 18.83 8.88 -10.32
C ALA A 198 18.79 9.68 -9.01
N SER A 199 17.69 10.40 -8.79
CA SER A 199 17.46 11.09 -7.51
C SER A 199 16.89 10.12 -6.47
N ASP A 200 17.26 10.35 -5.22
CA ASP A 200 16.68 9.75 -4.02
C ASP A 200 15.22 10.13 -3.77
N THR A 201 14.75 11.23 -4.38
CA THR A 201 13.36 11.71 -4.30
C THR A 201 12.48 11.28 -5.47
N GLU A 202 13.02 10.50 -6.41
CA GLU A 202 12.28 10.01 -7.57
C GLU A 202 11.10 9.15 -7.12
N GLU A 203 9.89 9.47 -7.61
CA GLU A 203 8.72 8.66 -7.32
C GLU A 203 8.68 7.44 -8.23
N PHE A 204 8.35 6.28 -7.66
CA PHE A 204 8.17 5.08 -8.44
C PHE A 204 6.98 5.22 -9.41
N SER A 205 7.25 5.07 -10.71
CA SER A 205 6.25 5.12 -11.78
C SER A 205 6.22 3.81 -12.58
N ILE A 206 5.03 3.30 -12.91
CA ILE A 206 4.92 2.17 -13.84
C ILE A 206 4.78 2.75 -15.25
N ALA A 207 5.83 2.65 -16.07
CA ALA A 207 5.73 2.98 -17.49
C ALA A 207 4.60 2.15 -18.10
N THR A 208 3.53 2.81 -18.51
CA THR A 208 2.34 2.16 -19.05
C THR A 208 2.40 2.32 -20.55
N HIS A 209 2.66 1.25 -21.30
CA HIS A 209 2.29 1.21 -22.70
C HIS A 209 0.76 1.07 -22.75
N VAL A 210 0.08 2.22 -22.81
CA VAL A 210 -1.31 2.27 -23.25
C VAL A 210 -1.23 2.44 -24.76
N GLU A 211 -1.31 1.35 -25.53
CA GLU A 211 -1.87 1.47 -26.88
C GLU A 211 -3.35 1.78 -26.68
N GLU A 212 -3.64 3.08 -26.64
CA GLU A 212 -4.99 3.61 -26.57
C GLU A 212 -5.63 3.37 -27.94
N GLN A 213 -6.22 2.18 -28.14
CA GLN A 213 -7.31 2.06 -29.10
C GLN A 213 -8.50 2.83 -28.51
N ILE A 214 -8.54 4.12 -28.86
CA ILE A 214 -9.72 4.96 -28.71
C ILE A 214 -10.81 4.32 -29.56
N ASP A 215 -11.76 3.65 -28.93
CA ASP A 215 -13.05 3.29 -29.52
C ASP A 215 -13.98 4.50 -29.34
N PRO A 216 -14.29 5.28 -30.40
CA PRO A 216 -15.09 6.47 -30.29
C PRO A 216 -16.57 6.12 -30.49
N ASP A 217 -17.13 5.26 -29.65
CA ASP A 217 -18.59 5.14 -29.56
C ASP A 217 -19.06 4.50 -28.25
N ARG A 218 -19.47 5.33 -27.30
CA ARG A 218 -20.62 5.04 -26.42
C ARG A 218 -21.01 6.28 -25.62
N SER A 219 -21.90 7.04 -26.24
CA SER A 219 -22.98 7.76 -25.57
C SER A 219 -23.57 6.94 -24.42
N TYR A 220 -23.46 7.43 -23.19
CA TYR A 220 -24.51 7.33 -22.15
C TYR A 220 -24.28 8.46 -21.14
N ASP A 221 -24.85 9.62 -21.46
CA ASP A 221 -25.43 10.51 -20.46
C ASP A 221 -26.81 9.95 -20.07
N ALA A 222 -27.12 10.05 -18.79
CA ALA A 222 -28.42 9.99 -18.11
C ALA A 222 -28.51 8.92 -17.00
N ASP A 223 -28.90 9.40 -15.81
CA ASP A 223 -29.43 8.68 -14.64
C ASP A 223 -28.49 8.23 -13.50
N GLU A 224 -27.50 9.04 -13.11
CA GLU A 224 -26.90 8.93 -11.76
C GLU A 224 -27.74 9.61 -10.64
N SER A 225 -28.85 10.26 -10.97
CA SER A 225 -29.71 10.97 -10.00
C SER A 225 -30.65 10.06 -9.18
N LYS A 226 -30.57 8.73 -9.34
CA LYS A 226 -31.58 7.79 -8.81
C LYS A 226 -31.25 7.18 -7.44
N TRP A 227 -30.06 7.45 -6.89
CA TRP A 227 -29.61 6.84 -5.62
C TRP A 227 -29.44 7.83 -4.46
N LEU A 228 -29.80 9.10 -4.66
CA LEU A 228 -29.84 10.07 -3.57
C LEU A 228 -31.14 9.87 -2.78
N LEU A 229 -31.03 9.31 -1.57
CA LEU A 229 -32.09 9.34 -0.57
C LEU A 229 -32.62 10.78 -0.46
N SER A 230 -33.94 10.92 -0.46
CA SER A 230 -34.55 12.24 -0.42
C SER A 230 -34.30 12.89 0.94
N GLU A 231 -34.21 14.21 0.98
CA GLU A 231 -34.05 14.98 2.23
C GLU A 231 -35.18 14.68 3.25
N ALA A 232 -36.32 14.15 2.77
CA ALA A 232 -37.43 13.66 3.60
C ALA A 232 -37.10 12.35 4.33
N ASP A 233 -36.36 11.42 3.71
CA ASP A 233 -35.93 10.16 4.33
C ASP A 233 -34.93 10.42 5.47
N PHE A 234 -34.12 11.48 5.34
CA PHE A 234 -33.15 11.92 6.34
C PHE A 234 -33.81 12.51 7.61
N LEU A 235 -34.99 13.12 7.47
CA LEU A 235 -35.77 13.68 8.59
C LEU A 235 -36.50 12.60 9.41
N GLU A 236 -36.84 11.46 8.81
CA GLU A 236 -37.43 10.32 9.52
C GLU A 236 -36.41 9.58 10.39
N MET A 237 -35.18 9.36 9.89
CA MET A 237 -34.11 8.76 10.71
C MET A 237 -33.74 9.63 11.92
N ARG A 238 -33.77 10.96 11.78
CA ARG A 238 -33.50 11.89 12.89
C ARG A 238 -34.63 11.93 13.93
N ARG A 239 -35.88 11.65 13.55
CA ARG A 239 -37.01 11.53 14.50
C ARG A 239 -36.97 10.21 15.29
N GLY A 240 -36.40 9.15 14.73
CA GLY A 240 -36.22 7.87 15.44
C GLY A 240 -35.21 7.89 16.59
N GLY A 241 -34.24 8.81 16.58
CA GLY A 241 -33.17 8.90 17.58
C GLY A 241 -33.36 9.96 18.69
N ALA A 242 -34.44 10.75 18.65
CA ALA A 242 -34.61 11.92 19.51
C ALA A 242 -35.52 11.67 20.72
N ALA A 243 -35.21 10.69 21.57
CA ALA A 243 -35.69 10.62 22.95
C ALA A 243 -34.93 9.57 23.78
N ALA A 244 -33.64 9.75 24.01
CA ALA A 244 -32.97 9.09 25.12
C ALA A 244 -32.20 10.14 25.92
N GLN A 245 -32.85 10.64 26.97
CA GLN A 245 -32.17 11.35 28.05
C GLN A 245 -30.97 10.50 28.49
N VAL A 246 -29.79 11.12 28.53
CA VAL A 246 -28.60 10.57 29.17
C VAL A 246 -29.00 10.17 30.59
N PRO A 247 -29.00 8.87 30.97
CA PRO A 247 -29.15 8.51 32.36
C PRO A 247 -27.87 8.94 33.04
N VAL A 248 -27.97 9.95 33.91
CA VAL A 248 -26.96 10.24 34.92
C VAL A 248 -26.66 8.92 35.62
N ALA A 249 -25.40 8.48 35.54
CA ALA A 249 -24.92 7.23 36.08
C ALA A 249 -25.36 7.07 37.55
N GLN A 250 -26.38 6.24 37.78
CA GLN A 250 -26.61 5.67 39.09
C GLN A 250 -25.45 4.69 39.34
N LYS A 251 -24.67 4.98 40.40
CA LYS A 251 -23.68 4.08 40.99
C LYS A 251 -24.37 2.79 41.46
N GLY A 252 -24.62 1.86 40.53
CA GLY A 252 -24.92 0.47 40.79
C GLY A 252 -23.63 -0.33 40.66
N SER A 253 -23.18 -0.93 41.76
CA SER A 253 -21.93 -1.70 41.88
C SER A 253 -21.99 -3.08 41.20
N GLY A 254 -22.30 -3.13 39.91
CA GLY A 254 -22.23 -4.35 39.09
C GLY A 254 -21.36 -4.10 37.87
N LYS A 255 -20.36 -4.96 37.62
CA LYS A 255 -19.60 -4.89 36.36
C LYS A 255 -20.59 -5.13 35.20
N PRO A 256 -20.64 -4.25 34.18
CA PRO A 256 -21.52 -4.47 33.05
C PRO A 256 -21.16 -5.79 32.38
N THR A 257 -22.19 -6.52 31.95
CA THR A 257 -22.00 -7.79 31.26
C THR A 257 -21.33 -7.54 29.90
N ILE A 258 -20.59 -8.53 29.37
CA ILE A 258 -19.89 -8.41 28.08
C ILE A 258 -20.83 -7.92 26.94
N PRO A 259 -22.08 -8.41 26.82
CA PRO A 259 -23.02 -7.90 25.81
C PRO A 259 -23.38 -6.42 25.99
N GLU A 260 -23.45 -5.95 27.24
CA GLU A 260 -23.78 -4.56 27.55
C GLU A 260 -22.61 -3.62 27.23
N GLN A 261 -21.37 -4.04 27.48
CA GLN A 261 -20.17 -3.32 27.05
C GLN A 261 -20.07 -3.23 25.53
N PHE A 262 -20.38 -4.32 24.82
CA PHE A 262 -20.36 -4.33 23.36
C PHE A 262 -21.39 -3.34 22.77
N ARG A 263 -22.62 -3.32 23.33
CA ARG A 263 -23.66 -2.37 22.91
C ARG A 263 -23.25 -0.92 23.18
N GLN A 264 -22.64 -0.63 24.33
CA GLN A 264 -22.14 0.70 24.66
C GLN A 264 -21.03 1.17 23.71
N ASN A 265 -20.04 0.32 23.45
CA ASN A 265 -18.96 0.62 22.50
C ASN A 265 -19.52 0.87 21.09
N SER A 266 -20.53 0.10 20.71
CA SER A 266 -21.15 0.26 19.40
C SER A 266 -21.85 1.61 19.23
N HIS A 267 -22.66 2.02 20.21
CA HIS A 267 -23.25 3.36 20.21
C HIS A 267 -22.18 4.45 20.21
N GLN A 268 -21.06 4.23 20.91
CA GLN A 268 -19.94 5.17 20.90
C GLN A 268 -19.32 5.31 19.51
N VAL A 269 -19.13 4.21 18.78
CA VAL A 269 -18.60 4.23 17.39
C VAL A 269 -19.56 5.01 16.49
N ALA A 270 -20.85 4.70 16.52
CA ALA A 270 -21.85 5.41 15.71
C ALA A 270 -21.87 6.93 16.01
N ASN A 271 -21.82 7.31 17.28
CA ASN A 271 -21.76 8.72 17.68
C ASN A 271 -20.50 9.43 17.17
N LEU A 272 -19.34 8.75 17.22
CA LEU A 272 -18.08 9.29 16.71
C LEU A 272 -18.13 9.48 15.20
N CYS A 273 -18.67 8.51 14.45
CA CYS A 273 -18.86 8.65 13.00
C CYS A 273 -19.73 9.87 12.67
N MET A 274 -20.85 10.05 13.37
CA MET A 274 -21.72 11.21 13.17
C MET A 274 -21.07 12.53 13.56
N GLN A 275 -20.22 12.54 14.60
CA GLN A 275 -19.44 13.72 14.97
C GLN A 275 -18.47 14.10 13.85
N VAL A 276 -17.74 13.13 13.28
CA VAL A 276 -16.81 13.38 12.18
C VAL A 276 -17.55 13.90 10.94
N VAL A 277 -18.71 13.32 10.60
CA VAL A 277 -19.56 13.82 9.50
C VAL A 277 -19.95 15.28 9.74
N GLY A 278 -20.38 15.62 10.96
CA GLY A 278 -20.71 17.00 11.32
C GLY A 278 -19.54 17.97 11.21
N ASP A 279 -18.32 17.53 11.51
CA ASP A 279 -17.12 18.35 11.36
C ASP A 279 -16.70 18.50 9.88
N VAL A 280 -16.88 17.46 9.07
CA VAL A 280 -16.69 17.53 7.62
C VAL A 280 -17.69 18.51 6.98
N ASP A 281 -18.95 18.51 7.43
CA ASP A 281 -19.97 19.45 6.93
C ASP A 281 -19.64 20.91 7.25
N LYS A 282 -19.10 21.19 8.45
CA LYS A 282 -18.64 22.54 8.81
C LYS A 282 -17.49 23.00 7.90
N GLU A 283 -16.54 22.11 7.62
CA GLU A 283 -15.42 22.41 6.74
C GLU A 283 -15.88 22.61 5.28
N LEU A 284 -16.84 21.82 4.79
CA LEU A 284 -17.45 22.02 3.48
C LEU A 284 -18.14 23.38 3.36
N ALA A 285 -18.92 23.78 4.37
CA ALA A 285 -19.55 25.11 4.41
C ALA A 285 -18.50 26.24 4.44
N PHE A 286 -17.38 26.04 5.15
CA PHE A 286 -16.28 26.98 5.14
C PHE A 286 -15.62 27.10 3.76
N LEU A 287 -15.36 25.98 3.08
CA LEU A 287 -14.77 25.98 1.74
C LEU A 287 -15.69 26.62 0.69
N GLU A 288 -17.00 26.49 0.84
CA GLU A 288 -17.98 27.20 0.01
C GLU A 288 -17.86 28.72 0.18
N GLN A 289 -17.77 29.20 1.43
CA GLN A 289 -17.55 30.63 1.71
C GLN A 289 -16.22 31.13 1.14
N VAL A 290 -15.14 30.35 1.25
CA VAL A 290 -13.83 30.66 0.66
C VAL A 290 -13.94 30.73 -0.86
N GLY A 291 -14.63 29.77 -1.50
CA GLY A 291 -14.86 29.76 -2.94
C GLY A 291 -15.61 31.01 -3.41
N ILE A 292 -16.69 31.39 -2.72
CA ILE A 292 -17.47 32.61 -3.03
C ILE A 292 -16.60 33.87 -2.86
N ALA A 293 -15.79 33.95 -1.79
CA ALA A 293 -14.90 35.08 -1.56
C ALA A 293 -13.82 35.19 -2.65
N ALA A 294 -13.21 34.06 -3.03
CA ALA A 294 -12.19 34.00 -4.07
C ALA A 294 -12.74 34.34 -5.46
N MET A 295 -13.99 33.95 -5.76
CA MET A 295 -14.70 34.36 -6.99
C MET A 295 -14.90 35.87 -7.07
N LYS A 296 -15.21 36.54 -5.95
CA LYS A 296 -15.34 38.01 -5.93
C LYS A 296 -14.02 38.74 -6.15
N GLY A 297 -12.89 38.08 -5.85
CA GLY A 297 -11.54 38.63 -5.99
C GLY A 297 -10.78 38.14 -7.22
N ASP A 298 -11.44 37.45 -8.16
CA ASP A 298 -10.83 36.81 -9.33
C ASP A 298 -9.61 35.91 -9.01
N ASN A 299 -9.56 35.34 -7.79
CA ASN A 299 -8.45 34.50 -7.34
C ASN A 299 -8.66 33.04 -7.74
N MET A 300 -8.40 32.75 -9.02
CA MET A 300 -8.58 31.41 -9.60
C MET A 300 -7.81 30.29 -8.90
N LYS A 301 -6.68 30.62 -8.23
CA LYS A 301 -5.91 29.61 -7.47
C LYS A 301 -6.67 29.14 -6.22
N GLU A 302 -7.26 30.06 -5.48
CA GLU A 302 -8.06 29.75 -4.28
C GLU A 302 -9.37 29.03 -4.64
N ILE A 303 -10.01 29.42 -5.75
CA ILE A 303 -11.20 28.73 -6.27
C ILE A 303 -10.89 27.27 -6.55
N ASN A 304 -9.81 27.00 -7.31
CA ASN A 304 -9.38 25.64 -7.64
C ASN A 304 -8.99 24.83 -6.39
N TRP A 305 -8.33 25.46 -5.42
CA TRP A 305 -7.98 24.82 -4.16
C TRP A 305 -9.23 24.43 -3.35
N ALA A 306 -10.18 25.35 -3.19
CA ALA A 306 -11.41 25.12 -2.45
C ALA A 306 -12.26 24.01 -3.08
N MET A 307 -12.38 24.00 -4.41
CA MET A 307 -13.11 22.95 -5.14
C MET A 307 -12.46 21.57 -4.98
N LYS A 308 -11.13 21.47 -5.19
CA LYS A 308 -10.41 20.19 -5.04
C LYS A 308 -10.56 19.63 -3.64
N ARG A 309 -10.39 20.46 -2.61
CA ARG A 309 -10.53 20.04 -1.21
C ARG A 309 -11.98 19.65 -0.88
N SER A 310 -12.96 20.38 -1.40
CA SER A 310 -14.38 20.05 -1.22
C SER A 310 -14.74 18.68 -1.79
N ASN A 311 -14.22 18.33 -2.98
CA ASN A 311 -14.47 17.01 -3.58
C ASN A 311 -13.89 15.86 -2.75
N VAL A 312 -12.69 16.06 -2.18
CA VAL A 312 -12.07 15.06 -1.28
C VAL A 312 -12.91 14.90 -0.01
N LEU A 313 -13.40 15.99 0.58
CA LEU A 313 -14.23 15.95 1.78
C LEU A 313 -15.60 15.33 1.54
N LYS A 314 -16.23 15.57 0.38
CA LYS A 314 -17.47 14.89 -0.02
C LYS A 314 -17.28 13.37 -0.11
N SER A 315 -16.23 12.93 -0.79
CA SER A 315 -15.91 11.49 -0.89
C SER A 315 -15.58 10.87 0.48
N LEU A 316 -14.90 11.60 1.37
CA LEU A 316 -14.65 11.15 2.73
C LEU A 316 -15.96 11.01 3.52
N LYS A 317 -16.86 11.99 3.42
CA LYS A 317 -18.17 11.97 4.08
C LYS A 317 -18.97 10.74 3.65
N GLU A 318 -19.06 10.47 2.35
CA GLU A 318 -19.75 9.29 1.80
C GLU A 318 -19.21 8.00 2.43
N LYS A 319 -17.89 7.81 2.41
CA LYS A 319 -17.26 6.60 2.99
C LYS A 319 -17.51 6.44 4.49
N ILE A 320 -17.61 7.53 5.25
CA ILE A 320 -17.91 7.49 6.68
C ILE A 320 -19.38 7.09 6.88
N LEU A 321 -20.29 7.57 6.04
CA LEU A 321 -21.71 7.22 6.08
C LEU A 321 -21.92 5.76 5.70
N ASP A 322 -21.24 5.27 4.66
CA ASP A 322 -21.27 3.85 4.27
C ASP A 322 -20.78 2.97 5.42
N PHE A 323 -19.65 3.31 6.02
CA PHE A 323 -19.12 2.61 7.19
C PHE A 323 -20.11 2.63 8.38
N ALA A 324 -20.75 3.78 8.65
CA ALA A 324 -21.71 3.88 9.74
C ALA A 324 -22.96 3.02 9.49
N SER A 325 -23.41 2.94 8.24
CA SER A 325 -24.51 2.07 7.79
C SER A 325 -24.14 0.59 7.95
N ASP A 326 -22.99 0.17 7.45
CA ASP A 326 -22.49 -1.20 7.59
C ASP A 326 -22.33 -1.60 9.05
N TRP A 327 -21.80 -0.69 9.88
CA TRP A 327 -21.67 -0.88 11.31
C TRP A 327 -23.02 -1.10 12.00
N ASP A 328 -24.05 -0.33 11.65
CA ASP A 328 -25.40 -0.51 12.20
C ASP A 328 -26.04 -1.82 11.72
N ASN A 329 -25.86 -2.18 10.45
CA ASN A 329 -26.32 -3.44 9.88
C ASN A 329 -25.69 -4.65 10.57
N CYS A 330 -24.41 -4.60 10.94
CA CYS A 330 -23.75 -5.68 11.69
C CYS A 330 -24.38 -5.92 13.08
N LEU A 331 -24.98 -4.89 13.69
CA LEU A 331 -25.59 -5.01 15.03
C LEU A 331 -27.03 -5.49 14.96
N ASN A 332 -27.74 -5.06 13.91
CA ASN A 332 -29.17 -5.32 13.75
C ASN A 332 -29.45 -6.55 12.85
N GLY A 333 -28.42 -7.05 12.15
CA GLY A 333 -28.49 -8.11 11.13
C GLY A 333 -28.46 -9.55 11.64
N GLU A 334 -28.42 -9.80 12.96
CA GLU A 334 -28.69 -11.14 13.52
C GLU A 334 -30.16 -11.23 13.98
N ARG A 335 -31.05 -11.59 13.05
CA ARG A 335 -32.30 -12.30 13.33
C ARG A 335 -32.60 -13.35 12.29
#